data_AF-A0A942U115-F1
#
_entry.id   AF-A0A942U115-F1
#
_cell.length_a   1.000
_cell.length_b   1.000
_cell.length_c   1.000
_cell.angle_alpha   90.00
_cell.angle_beta   90.00
_cell.angle_gamma   90.00
#
_symmetry.space_group_name_H-M   'P 1'
#
loop_
_entity.id
_entity.type
_entity.pdbx_description
1 polymer ?
#
loop_
_entity_poly.entity_id
_entity_poly.type
_entity_poly.pdbx_seq_one_letter_code
_entity_poly.pdbx_strand_id
1 'polypeptide(L)'
;MSLLAGLQSINIALRFLLELCSLFAVGYWGYKTGESLVVQWILAVGGPLVLAVIWGLMGSPKAPIKLSEPFYFILEIIVFGLPVLLLALLGKNELAWFIGIVVVINKILMIIWKQ
;
A
#
# COMPACT_ATOMS: atom_id res chain seq x y z
N MET A 1 -29.68 -2.31 -6.79
CA MET A 1 -28.25 -2.64 -6.58
C MET A 1 -28.20 -3.74 -5.54
N SER A 2 -27.60 -4.90 -5.81
CA SER A 2 -27.52 -5.96 -4.79
C SER A 2 -26.60 -5.51 -3.66
N LEU A 3 -26.93 -5.87 -2.40
CA LEU A 3 -26.12 -5.54 -1.22
C LEU A 3 -24.64 -5.92 -1.42
N LEU A 4 -24.39 -7.08 -2.05
CA LEU A 4 -23.06 -7.58 -2.38
C LEU A 4 -22.27 -6.64 -3.30
N ALA A 5 -22.89 -6.09 -4.34
CA ALA A 5 -22.23 -5.16 -5.26
C ALA A 5 -21.80 -3.86 -4.55
N GLY A 6 -22.60 -3.41 -3.56
CA GLY A 6 -22.23 -2.29 -2.70
C GLY A 6 -20.97 -2.59 -1.87
N LEU A 7 -20.93 -3.74 -1.21
CA LEU A 7 -19.77 -4.17 -0.40
C LEU A 7 -18.49 -4.34 -1.24
N GLN A 8 -18.62 -4.90 -2.45
CA GLN A 8 -17.53 -5.01 -3.40
C GLN A 8 -16.96 -3.63 -3.78
N SER A 9 -17.82 -2.66 -4.07
CA SER A 9 -17.40 -1.29 -4.40
C SER A 9 -16.68 -0.62 -3.23
N ILE A 10 -17.16 -0.84 -2.00
CA ILE A 10 -16.51 -0.34 -0.78
C ILE A 10 -15.12 -0.97 -0.62
N ASN A 11 -14.96 -2.26 -0.88
CA ASN A 11 -13.66 -2.94 -0.76
C ASN A 11 -12.63 -2.43 -1.78
N ILE A 12 -13.06 -2.09 -3.00
CA ILE A 12 -12.19 -1.45 -4.00
C ILE A 12 -11.82 -0.02 -3.55
N ALA A 13 -12.79 0.76 -3.04
CA ALA A 13 -12.51 2.09 -2.51
C ALA A 13 -11.53 2.03 -1.32
N LEU A 14 -11.69 1.03 -0.45
CA LEU A 14 -10.77 0.76 0.64
C LEU A 14 -9.38 0.37 0.14
N ARG A 15 -9.29 -0.44 -0.93
CA ARG A 15 -8.01 -0.79 -1.58
C ARG A 15 -7.26 0.48 -2.00
N PHE A 16 -7.95 1.38 -2.68
CA PHE A 16 -7.38 2.65 -3.10
C PHE A 16 -6.94 3.52 -1.91
N LEU A 17 -7.74 3.59 -0.85
CA LEU A 17 -7.35 4.32 0.36
C LEU A 17 -6.10 3.71 1.01
N LEU A 18 -5.99 2.38 1.04
CA LEU A 18 -4.78 1.69 1.51
C LEU A 18 -3.56 2.00 0.65
N GLU A 19 -3.71 2.18 -0.67
CA GLU A 19 -2.60 2.64 -1.54
C GLU A 19 -2.13 4.03 -1.13
N LEU A 20 -3.05 4.98 -0.90
CA LEU A 20 -2.70 6.32 -0.43
C LEU A 20 -2.04 6.30 0.95
N CYS A 21 -2.55 5.48 1.88
CA CYS A 21 -1.94 5.28 3.20
C CYS A 21 -0.52 4.69 3.07
N SER A 22 -0.31 3.79 2.12
CA SER A 22 0.99 3.17 1.84
C SER A 22 2.01 4.22 1.39
N LEU A 23 1.63 5.07 0.44
CA LEU A 23 2.46 6.19 -0.01
C LEU A 23 2.75 7.18 1.13
N PHE A 24 1.74 7.54 1.92
CA PHE A 24 1.92 8.43 3.05
C PHE A 24 2.88 7.86 4.10
N ALA A 25 2.73 6.58 4.46
CA ALA A 25 3.56 5.93 5.47
C ALA A 25 5.04 5.86 5.05
N VAL A 26 5.31 5.55 3.77
CA VAL A 26 6.69 5.58 3.22
C VAL A 26 7.26 7.01 3.26
N GLY A 27 6.46 8.01 2.91
CA GLY A 27 6.90 9.41 2.94
C GLY A 27 7.15 9.90 4.37
N TYR A 28 6.26 9.56 5.29
CA TYR A 28 6.40 9.86 6.70
C TYR A 28 7.65 9.21 7.30
N TRP A 29 7.91 7.95 6.93
CA TRP A 29 9.15 7.27 7.30
C TRP A 29 10.38 8.02 6.77
N GLY A 30 10.41 8.35 5.48
CA GLY A 30 11.53 9.07 4.89
C GLY A 30 11.80 10.43 5.56
N TYR A 31 10.74 11.15 5.92
CA TYR A 31 10.86 12.40 6.66
C TYR A 31 11.42 12.19 8.07
N LYS A 32 11.06 11.09 8.75
CA LYS A 32 11.49 10.81 10.12
C LYS A 32 12.89 10.20 10.23
N THR A 33 13.38 9.52 9.20
CA THR A 33 14.70 8.87 9.22
C THR A 33 15.82 9.70 8.62
N GLY A 34 15.53 10.76 7.86
CA GLY A 34 16.57 11.60 7.28
C GLY A 34 17.36 12.38 8.33
N GLU A 35 18.69 12.32 8.26
CA GLU A 35 19.61 12.98 9.21
C GLU A 35 19.75 14.50 8.97
N SER A 36 19.45 14.96 7.75
CA SER A 36 19.44 16.37 7.38
C SER A 36 18.14 16.74 6.66
N LEU A 37 17.76 18.01 6.67
CA LEU A 37 16.54 18.49 5.99
C LEU A 37 16.48 18.07 4.53
N VAL A 38 17.61 18.12 3.81
CA VAL A 38 17.69 17.71 2.40
C VAL A 38 17.39 16.21 2.25
N VAL A 39 18.02 15.37 3.07
CA VAL A 39 17.82 13.91 3.02
C VAL A 39 16.39 13.54 3.41
N GLN A 40 15.81 14.23 4.41
CA GLN A 40 14.41 14.02 4.83
C GLN A 40 13.45 14.21 3.67
N TRP A 41 13.55 15.33 2.93
CA TRP A 41 12.68 15.61 1.80
C TRP A 41 12.92 14.68 0.61
N ILE A 42 14.18 14.32 0.33
CA ILE A 42 14.51 13.34 -0.71
C ILE A 42 13.85 12.00 -0.41
N LEU A 43 13.94 11.49 0.82
CA LEU A 43 13.31 10.22 1.18
C LEU A 43 11.78 10.34 1.26
N ALA A 44 11.27 11.43 1.82
CA ALA A 44 9.84 11.66 2.01
C ALA A 44 9.07 11.76 0.69
N VAL A 45 9.71 12.27 -0.37
CA VAL A 45 9.10 12.39 -1.69
C VAL A 45 9.56 11.25 -2.61
N GLY A 46 10.85 10.95 -2.63
CA GLY A 46 11.43 9.92 -3.49
C GLY A 46 10.93 8.52 -3.15
N GLY A 47 10.79 8.17 -1.88
CA GLY A 47 10.26 6.87 -1.44
C GLY A 47 8.85 6.59 -1.98
N PRO A 48 7.87 7.48 -1.72
CA PRO A 48 6.52 7.33 -2.28
C PRO A 48 6.49 7.35 -3.81
N LEU A 49 7.29 8.20 -4.47
CA LEU A 49 7.36 8.22 -5.93
C LEU A 49 7.85 6.89 -6.50
N VAL A 50 8.91 6.31 -5.94
CA VAL A 50 9.40 4.99 -6.34
C VAL A 50 8.31 3.94 -6.16
N LEU A 51 7.62 3.94 -5.01
CA LEU A 51 6.55 2.98 -4.75
C LEU A 51 5.38 3.15 -5.74
N ALA A 52 4.98 4.39 -6.01
CA ALA A 52 3.90 4.72 -6.95
C ALA A 52 4.25 4.32 -8.39
N VAL A 53 5.50 4.51 -8.81
CA VAL A 53 5.97 4.08 -10.14
C VAL A 53 5.95 2.56 -10.25
N ILE A 54 6.49 1.84 -9.26
CA ILE A 54 6.48 0.38 -9.25
C ILE A 54 5.03 -0.14 -9.32
N TRP A 55 4.14 0.41 -8.48
CA TRP A 55 2.73 0.03 -8.48
C TRP A 55 2.05 0.38 -9.81
N GLY A 56 2.25 1.58 -10.34
CA GLY A 56 1.67 2.02 -11.61
C GLY A 56 2.10 1.13 -12.78
N LEU A 57 3.37 0.74 -12.82
CA LEU A 57 3.94 -0.07 -13.90
C LEU A 57 3.53 -1.55 -13.86
N MET A 58 3.37 -2.13 -12.66
CA MET A 58 3.29 -3.59 -12.48
C MET A 58 2.04 -4.06 -11.69
N GLY A 59 1.48 -3.19 -10.85
CA GLY A 59 0.40 -3.51 -9.90
C GLY A 59 -0.97 -2.94 -10.26
N SER A 60 -1.01 -1.84 -11.02
CA SER A 60 -2.28 -1.18 -11.34
C SER A 60 -3.15 -1.98 -12.33
N PRO A 61 -4.49 -1.78 -12.36
CA PRO A 61 -5.37 -2.46 -13.31
C PRO A 61 -5.01 -2.21 -14.79
N LYS A 62 -4.33 -1.08 -15.06
CA LYS A 62 -3.85 -0.68 -16.39
C LYS A 62 -2.33 -0.79 -16.50
N ALA A 63 -1.69 -1.58 -15.64
CA ALA A 63 -0.25 -1.77 -15.61
C ALA A 63 0.25 -2.24 -16.99
N PRO A 64 1.25 -1.57 -17.59
CA PRO A 64 1.85 -2.03 -18.83
C PRO A 64 2.59 -3.36 -18.66
N ILE A 65 3.15 -3.62 -17.47
CA ILE A 65 3.87 -4.85 -17.17
C ILE A 65 2.91 -5.81 -16.46
N LYS A 66 2.53 -6.90 -17.15
CA LYS A 66 1.68 -7.94 -16.57
C LYS A 66 2.54 -8.96 -15.83
N LEU A 67 2.35 -9.04 -14.51
CA LEU A 67 2.96 -10.06 -13.68
C LEU A 67 2.14 -11.35 -13.68
N SER A 68 2.80 -12.49 -13.56
CA SER A 68 2.10 -13.73 -13.20
C SER A 68 1.64 -13.68 -11.73
N GLU A 69 0.62 -14.45 -11.38
CA GLU A 69 -0.02 -14.34 -10.06
C GLU A 69 0.93 -14.41 -8.86
N PRO A 70 1.93 -15.31 -8.80
CA PRO A 70 2.85 -15.36 -7.66
C PRO A 70 3.65 -14.06 -7.50
N PHE A 71 4.12 -13.47 -8.61
CA PHE A 71 4.90 -12.23 -8.56
C PHE A 71 4.02 -11.02 -8.25
N TYR A 72 2.78 -11.00 -8.75
CA TYR A 72 1.82 -9.96 -8.40
C TYR A 72 1.50 -9.98 -6.89
N PHE A 73 1.33 -11.17 -6.32
CA PHE A 73 1.09 -11.32 -4.88
C PHE A 73 2.29 -10.85 -4.04
N ILE A 74 3.52 -11.16 -4.46
CA ILE A 74 4.74 -10.64 -3.83
C ILE A 74 4.80 -9.12 -3.92
N LEU A 75 4.48 -8.54 -5.08
CA LEU A 75 4.41 -7.09 -5.26
C LEU A 75 3.41 -6.45 -4.29
N GLU A 76 2.22 -7.04 -4.12
CA GLU A 76 1.23 -6.55 -3.15
C GLU A 76 1.74 -6.64 -1.71
N ILE A 77 2.41 -7.72 -1.33
CA ILE A 77 3.02 -7.84 0.00
C ILE A 77 4.05 -6.73 0.22
N ILE A 78 4.85 -6.41 -0.80
CA ILE A 78 5.82 -5.31 -0.71
C ILE A 78 5.08 -3.98 -0.57
N VAL A 79 4.12 -3.69 -1.45
CA VAL A 79 3.47 -2.37 -1.54
C VAL A 79 2.63 -2.06 -0.30
N PHE A 80 1.91 -3.04 0.23
CA PHE A 80 1.03 -2.83 1.39
C PHE A 80 1.65 -3.29 2.71
N GLY A 81 2.62 -4.21 2.68
CA GLY A 81 3.30 -4.70 3.87
C GLY A 81 4.49 -3.84 4.30
N LEU A 82 5.26 -3.28 3.35
CA LEU A 82 6.36 -2.36 3.69
C LEU A 82 5.88 -1.16 4.53
N PRO A 83 4.80 -0.44 4.18
CA PRO A 83 4.24 0.62 5.01
C PRO A 83 3.97 0.22 6.47
N VAL A 84 3.43 -0.98 6.68
CA VAL A 84 3.13 -1.52 8.02
C VAL A 84 4.42 -1.71 8.81
N LEU A 85 5.44 -2.30 8.18
CA LEU A 85 6.76 -2.48 8.79
C LEU A 85 7.41 -1.13 9.12
N LEU A 86 7.36 -0.15 8.22
CA LEU A 86 7.94 1.17 8.44
C LEU A 86 7.26 1.90 9.60
N LEU A 87 5.93 1.82 9.72
CA LEU A 87 5.21 2.39 10.86
C LEU A 87 5.61 1.72 12.19
N ALA A 88 5.75 0.40 12.20
CA ALA A 88 6.22 -0.32 13.38
C ALA A 88 7.65 0.08 13.78
N LEU A 89 8.56 0.24 12.82
CA LEU A 89 9.93 0.71 13.07
C LEU A 89 9.99 2.13 13.65
N LEU A 90 9.01 2.97 13.32
CA LEU A 90 8.86 4.31 13.91
C LEU A 90 8.14 4.30 15.27
N GLY A 91 7.86 3.12 15.84
CA GLY A 91 7.15 2.95 17.10
C GLY A 91 5.64 3.20 17.02
N LYS A 92 5.06 3.36 15.82
CA LYS A 92 3.63 3.57 15.60
C LYS A 92 2.88 2.23 15.54
N ASN A 93 3.05 1.41 16.57
CA ASN A 93 2.56 0.02 16.60
C ASN A 93 1.04 -0.09 16.45
N GLU A 94 0.27 0.80 17.08
CA GLU A 94 -1.20 0.79 16.97
C GLU A 94 -1.65 1.01 15.52
N LEU A 95 -1.05 1.99 14.83
CA LEU A 95 -1.33 2.27 13.42
C LEU A 95 -0.86 1.14 12.51
N ALA A 96 0.31 0.56 12.79
CA ALA A 96 0.85 -0.57 12.04
C ALA A 96 -0.10 -1.78 12.13
N TRP A 97 -0.57 -2.13 13.33
CA TRP A 97 -1.54 -3.21 13.53
C TRP A 97 -2.86 -2.92 12.83
N PHE A 98 -3.40 -1.71 12.99
CA PHE A 98 -4.66 -1.31 12.35
C PHE A 98 -4.57 -1.43 10.83
N ILE A 99 -3.57 -0.80 10.21
CA ILE A 99 -3.39 -0.86 8.75
C ILE A 99 -3.12 -2.29 8.30
N GLY A 100 -2.28 -3.04 9.02
CA GLY A 100 -1.97 -4.44 8.68
C GLY A 100 -3.21 -5.34 8.67
N ILE A 101 -4.06 -5.24 9.70
CA ILE A 101 -5.31 -6.00 9.77
C ILE A 101 -6.24 -5.61 8.61
N VAL A 102 -6.39 -4.31 8.35
CA VAL A 102 -7.26 -3.82 7.26
C VAL A 102 -6.75 -4.29 5.89
N VAL A 103 -5.43 -4.28 5.65
CA VAL A 103 -4.81 -4.82 4.42
C VAL A 103 -5.11 -6.30 4.25
N VAL A 104 -4.98 -7.10 5.31
CA VAL A 104 -5.26 -8.55 5.25
C VAL A 104 -6.73 -8.82 4.95
N ILE A 105 -7.65 -8.16 5.67
CA ILE A 105 -9.09 -8.30 5.43
C ILE A 105 -9.43 -7.89 4.00
N ASN A 106 -8.95 -6.73 3.56
CA ASN A 106 -9.16 -6.25 2.20
C ASN A 106 -8.66 -7.27 1.15
N LYS A 107 -7.44 -7.80 1.31
CA LYS A 107 -6.87 -8.79 0.36
C LYS A 107 -7.66 -10.10 0.34
N ILE A 108 -8.10 -10.60 1.50
CA ILE A 108 -8.95 -11.80 1.56
C ILE A 108 -10.25 -11.56 0.79
N LEU A 109 -10.90 -10.41 0.99
CA LEU A 109 -12.12 -10.06 0.26
C LEU A 109 -11.88 -9.90 -1.25
N MET A 110 -10.76 -9.31 -1.66
CA MET A 110 -10.38 -9.22 -3.09
C MET A 110 -10.28 -10.62 -3.72
N ILE A 111 -9.66 -11.58 -3.03
CA ILE A 111 -9.53 -12.97 -3.50
C ILE A 111 -10.90 -13.65 -3.59
N ILE A 112 -11.71 -13.57 -2.52
CA ILE A 112 -13.02 -14.26 -2.46
C ILE A 112 -13.98 -13.70 -3.52
N TRP A 113 -13.98 -12.38 -3.71
CA TRP A 113 -14.87 -11.70 -4.66
C TRP A 113 -14.28 -11.57 -6.07
N LYS A 114 -13.06 -12.06 -6.30
CA LYS A 114 -12.35 -12.00 -7.59
C LYS A 114 -12.26 -10.57 -8.15
N GLN A 115 -11.93 -9.63 -7.27
CA GLN A 115 -11.69 -8.22 -7.58
C GLN A 115 -10.20 -7.99 -7.83
#